data_AF-A0A842V545-F1
#
_entry.id   AF-A0A842V545-F1
#
_cell.length_a   1.000
_cell.length_b   1.000
_cell.length_c   1.000
_cell.angle_alpha   90.00
_cell.angle_beta   90.00
_cell.angle_gamma   90.00
#
_symmetry.space_group_name_H-M   'P 1'
#
loop_
_entity.id
_entity.type
_entity.pdbx_description
1 polymer ?
#
loop_
_entity_poly.entity_id
_entity_poly.type
_entity_poly.pdbx_seq_one_letter_code
_entity_poly.pdbx_strand_id
1 'polypeptide(L)'
;MTIKQPESMDECVYFTRRTLDNDGRIMAWAYRIDCPECGKAKMGKPVEKGKVKTRAKEYVCPECSHTESKEEHEPKLTLEIKYTCPHCGDTGEATTEYKRKTFEGVPAYVFVCNKCGKKIGITKKMKKSKKK
;
A
#
# COMPACT_ATOMS: atom_id res chain seq x y z
N MET A 1 -12.72 -11.26 8.27
CA MET A 1 -12.26 -11.41 6.87
C MET A 1 -10.75 -11.50 6.93
N THR A 2 -10.19 -12.67 6.67
CA THR A 2 -8.73 -12.91 6.75
C THR A 2 -8.08 -12.30 5.52
N ILE A 3 -7.19 -11.31 5.69
CA ILE A 3 -6.49 -10.71 4.55
C ILE A 3 -5.50 -11.73 3.99
N LYS A 4 -5.64 -12.05 2.70
CA LYS A 4 -4.77 -13.03 2.01
C LYS A 4 -3.48 -12.33 1.63
N GLN A 5 -2.36 -12.96 1.97
CA GLN A 5 -1.05 -12.45 1.55
C GLN A 5 -0.89 -12.69 0.04
N PRO A 6 -0.35 -11.73 -0.72
CA PRO A 6 -0.05 -11.94 -2.13
C PRO A 6 1.02 -13.03 -2.29
N GLU A 7 0.78 -13.98 -3.19
CA GLU A 7 1.74 -15.03 -3.53
C GLU A 7 2.83 -14.48 -4.45
N SER A 8 2.50 -13.47 -5.27
CA SER A 8 3.44 -12.81 -6.18
C SER A 8 3.40 -11.29 -6.08
N MET A 9 4.56 -10.67 -6.20
CA MET A 9 4.70 -9.21 -6.30
C MET A 9 4.08 -8.66 -7.60
N ASP A 10 3.84 -9.50 -8.61
CA ASP A 10 3.15 -9.06 -9.83
C ASP A 10 1.66 -8.84 -9.63
N GLU A 11 1.05 -9.37 -8.59
CA GLU A 11 -0.36 -9.12 -8.31
C GLU A 11 -0.58 -7.80 -7.56
N CYS A 12 0.49 -7.20 -7.04
CA CYS A 12 0.44 -6.00 -6.23
C CYS A 12 0.97 -4.77 -6.99
N VAL A 13 0.31 -3.63 -6.78
CA VAL A 13 0.83 -2.30 -7.14
C VAL A 13 1.87 -1.84 -6.12
N TYR A 14 1.66 -2.20 -4.86
CA TYR A 14 2.51 -1.85 -3.74
C TYR A 14 2.69 -3.07 -2.85
N PHE A 15 3.93 -3.30 -2.43
CA PHE A 15 4.25 -4.29 -1.40
C PHE A 15 5.38 -3.73 -0.56
N THR A 16 5.23 -3.78 0.76
CA THR A 16 6.29 -3.45 1.70
C THR A 16 6.22 -4.40 2.87
N ARG A 17 7.38 -4.87 3.32
CA ARG A 17 7.55 -5.56 4.59
C ARG A 17 8.63 -4.84 5.37
N ARG A 18 8.32 -4.42 6.59
CA ARG A 18 9.20 -3.63 7.46
C ARG A 18 9.11 -4.14 8.88
N THR A 19 10.21 -3.95 9.60
CA THR A 19 10.25 -4.05 11.05
C THR A 19 10.18 -2.64 11.62
N LEU A 20 9.38 -2.46 12.66
CA LEU A 20 9.24 -1.27 13.48
C LEU A 20 10.04 -1.47 14.78
N ASP A 21 10.12 -0.44 15.61
CA ASP A 21 10.68 -0.55 16.96
C ASP A 21 9.88 -1.54 17.84
N ASN A 22 10.49 -2.05 18.92
CA ASN A 22 9.89 -3.02 19.86
C ASN A 22 9.32 -4.28 19.19
N ASP A 23 10.09 -4.91 18.29
CA ASP A 23 9.67 -6.10 17.54
C ASP A 23 8.37 -5.95 16.73
N GLY A 24 7.91 -4.71 16.54
CA GLY A 24 6.79 -4.43 15.66
C GLY A 24 7.15 -4.87 14.25
N ARG A 25 6.20 -5.47 13.55
CA ARG A 25 6.36 -5.90 12.16
C ARG A 25 5.22 -5.31 11.38
N ILE A 26 5.46 -4.91 10.16
CA ILE A 26 4.40 -4.44 9.29
C ILE A 26 4.62 -4.95 7.90
N MET A 27 3.58 -5.53 7.35
CA MET A 27 3.50 -6.01 6.00
C MET A 27 2.27 -5.37 5.39
N ALA A 28 2.46 -4.59 4.33
CA ALA A 28 1.37 -3.92 3.67
C ALA A 28 1.47 -4.12 2.17
N TRP A 29 0.34 -4.37 1.54
CA TRP A 29 0.25 -4.58 0.11
C TRP A 29 -1.05 -4.01 -0.45
N ALA A 30 -0.98 -3.54 -1.68
CA ALA A 30 -2.14 -3.08 -2.43
C ALA A 30 -2.22 -3.91 -3.72
N TYR A 31 -3.31 -4.65 -3.89
CA TYR A 31 -3.56 -5.43 -5.10
C TYR A 31 -3.83 -4.52 -6.29
N ARG A 32 -3.46 -4.98 -7.49
CA ARG A 32 -3.91 -4.35 -8.73
C ARG A 32 -5.43 -4.55 -8.82
N ILE A 33 -6.16 -3.46 -9.08
CA ILE A 33 -7.60 -3.52 -9.31
C ILE A 33 -7.89 -3.78 -10.78
N ASP A 34 -9.01 -4.45 -11.04
CA ASP A 34 -9.54 -4.65 -12.38
C ASP A 34 -9.92 -3.29 -13.00
N CYS A 35 -9.77 -3.21 -14.32
CA CYS A 35 -10.11 -2.00 -15.04
C CYS A 35 -11.60 -1.66 -14.87
N PRO A 36 -11.95 -0.43 -14.45
CA PRO A 36 -13.34 -0.04 -14.23
C PRO A 36 -14.17 -0.05 -15.51
N GLU A 37 -13.55 0.14 -16.68
CA GLU A 37 -14.23 0.14 -17.97
C GLU A 37 -14.51 -1.27 -18.51
N CYS A 38 -13.50 -2.15 -18.48
CA CYS A 38 -13.61 -3.45 -19.15
C CYS A 38 -13.75 -4.64 -18.20
N GLY A 39 -13.29 -4.54 -16.95
CA GLY A 39 -13.31 -5.63 -15.96
C GLY A 39 -12.51 -6.88 -16.35
N LYS A 40 -11.84 -6.90 -17.51
CA LYS A 40 -11.16 -8.09 -18.07
C LYS A 40 -9.70 -8.17 -17.70
N ALA A 41 -9.06 -7.04 -17.44
CA ALA A 41 -7.66 -6.99 -17.06
C ALA A 41 -7.42 -6.02 -15.90
N LYS A 42 -6.39 -6.34 -15.13
CA LYS A 42 -5.88 -5.49 -14.05
C LYS A 42 -5.16 -4.27 -14.62
N MET A 43 -5.42 -3.11 -14.05
CA MET A 43 -4.71 -1.89 -14.43
C MET A 43 -3.25 -1.96 -13.99
N GLY A 44 -2.35 -1.54 -14.88
CA GLY A 44 -0.91 -1.62 -14.68
C GLY A 44 -0.22 -0.33 -15.08
N LYS A 45 1.09 -0.26 -14.84
CA LYS A 45 1.89 0.85 -15.35
C LYS A 45 2.10 0.66 -16.86
N PRO A 46 2.10 1.74 -17.66
CA PRO A 46 2.38 1.68 -19.08
C PRO A 46 3.75 1.03 -19.34
N VAL A 47 3.78 0.18 -20.35
CA VAL A 47 4.99 -0.46 -20.86
C VAL A 47 5.41 0.30 -22.10
N GLU A 48 6.54 1.00 -22.03
CA GLU A 48 7.15 1.65 -23.19
C GLU A 48 8.37 0.83 -23.61
N LYS A 49 8.42 0.40 -24.88
CA LYS A 49 9.55 -0.36 -25.45
C LYS A 49 9.89 -1.64 -24.64
N GLY A 50 8.87 -2.36 -24.18
CA GLY A 50 9.04 -3.59 -23.39
C GLY A 50 9.52 -3.35 -21.95
N LYS A 51 9.61 -2.10 -21.48
CA LYS A 51 9.97 -1.76 -20.10
C LYS A 51 8.81 -1.08 -19.39
N VAL A 52 8.47 -1.59 -18.21
CA VAL A 52 7.47 -0.96 -17.33
C VAL A 52 7.99 0.40 -16.89
N LYS A 53 7.24 1.47 -17.19
CA LYS A 53 7.60 2.84 -16.81
C LYS A 53 7.58 2.97 -15.29
N THR A 54 8.75 2.92 -14.66
CA THR A 54 8.88 2.94 -13.19
C THR A 54 8.31 4.22 -12.56
N ARG A 55 8.37 5.34 -13.30
CA ARG A 55 7.79 6.65 -12.96
C ARG A 55 6.56 6.97 -13.83
N ALA A 56 5.67 6.01 -14.00
CA ALA A 56 4.39 6.28 -14.62
C ALA A 56 3.56 7.26 -13.78
N LYS A 57 3.00 8.27 -14.42
CA LYS A 57 2.04 9.21 -13.82
C LYS A 57 0.59 8.71 -13.95
N GLU A 58 0.40 7.63 -14.69
CA GLU A 58 -0.87 7.14 -15.19
C GLU A 58 -0.79 5.62 -15.28
N TYR A 59 -1.94 4.97 -15.06
CA TYR A 59 -2.12 3.53 -15.15
C TYR A 59 -2.90 3.25 -16.43
N VAL A 60 -2.47 2.24 -17.18
CA VAL A 60 -3.08 1.87 -18.46
C VAL A 60 -3.58 0.43 -18.35
N CYS A 61 -4.80 0.20 -18.83
CA CYS A 61 -5.34 -1.13 -19.00
C CYS A 61 -4.75 -1.76 -20.28
N PRO A 62 -4.16 -2.97 -20.21
CA PRO A 62 -3.56 -3.62 -21.38
C PRO A 62 -4.60 -4.09 -22.42
N GLU A 63 -5.85 -4.33 -22.02
CA GLU A 63 -6.89 -4.85 -22.91
C GLU A 63 -7.66 -3.74 -23.65
N CYS A 64 -8.19 -2.76 -22.90
CA CYS A 64 -9.01 -1.68 -23.49
C CYS A 64 -8.25 -0.37 -23.71
N SER A 65 -6.95 -0.31 -23.39
CA SER A 65 -6.13 0.91 -23.44
C SER A 65 -6.67 2.08 -22.60
N HIS A 66 -7.59 1.81 -21.67
CA HIS A 66 -8.11 2.84 -20.75
C HIS A 66 -6.98 3.35 -19.85
N THR A 67 -6.88 4.67 -19.73
CA THR A 67 -5.81 5.34 -18.98
C THR A 67 -6.41 6.14 -17.83
N GLU A 68 -5.90 5.91 -16.62
CA GLU A 68 -6.27 6.67 -15.42
C GLU A 68 -5.06 7.37 -14.82
N SER A 69 -5.26 8.59 -14.34
CA SER A 69 -4.24 9.33 -13.60
C SER A 69 -3.89 8.57 -12.32
N LYS A 70 -2.62 8.61 -11.90
CA LYS A 70 -2.19 8.03 -10.63
C LYS A 70 -3.00 8.56 -9.44
N GLU A 71 -3.37 9.83 -9.46
CA GLU A 71 -4.13 10.49 -8.39
C GLU A 71 -5.59 9.99 -8.29
N GLU A 72 -6.14 9.47 -9.39
CA GLU A 72 -7.49 8.89 -9.46
C GLU A 72 -7.46 7.37 -9.22
N HIS A 73 -6.41 6.71 -9.70
CA HIS A 73 -6.25 5.26 -9.57
C HIS A 73 -5.79 4.84 -8.16
N GLU A 74 -4.78 5.51 -7.58
CA GLU A 74 -4.26 5.18 -6.25
C GLU A 74 -5.33 5.15 -5.13
N PRO A 75 -6.28 6.11 -5.01
CA PRO A 75 -7.31 6.05 -3.97
C PRO A 75 -8.33 4.92 -4.17
N LYS A 76 -8.50 4.40 -5.40
CA LYS A 76 -9.35 3.21 -5.66
C LYS A 76 -8.68 1.92 -5.17
N LEU A 77 -7.36 1.93 -4.99
CA LEU A 77 -6.63 0.78 -4.46
C LEU A 77 -6.84 0.66 -2.95
N THR A 78 -7.08 -0.58 -2.50
CA THR A 78 -7.14 -0.91 -1.08
C THR A 78 -5.76 -1.35 -0.61
N LEU A 79 -5.27 -0.71 0.46
CA LEU A 79 -4.05 -1.10 1.15
C LEU A 79 -4.41 -2.04 2.31
N GLU A 80 -4.07 -3.31 2.16
CA GLU A 80 -4.18 -4.31 3.21
C GLU A 80 -2.89 -4.37 4.02
N ILE A 81 -3.02 -4.47 5.34
CA ILE A 81 -1.92 -4.31 6.28
C ILE A 81 -2.02 -5.42 7.34
N LYS A 82 -1.03 -6.33 7.37
CA LYS A 82 -0.73 -7.16 8.54
C LYS A 82 0.32 -6.47 9.38
N TYR A 83 0.05 -6.26 10.66
CA TYR A 83 0.99 -5.61 11.54
C TYR A 83 1.06 -6.29 12.90
N THR A 84 2.23 -6.25 13.52
CA THR A 84 2.46 -6.46 14.94
C THR A 84 2.66 -5.08 15.54
N CYS A 85 1.78 -4.70 16.46
CA CYS A 85 1.78 -3.39 17.06
C CYS A 85 3.07 -3.18 17.87
N PRO A 86 3.89 -2.16 17.58
CA PRO A 86 5.10 -1.86 18.36
C PRO A 86 4.80 -1.32 19.77
N HIS A 87 3.52 -1.05 20.06
CA HIS A 87 3.08 -0.47 21.34
C HIS A 87 2.45 -1.48 22.29
N CYS A 88 1.67 -2.43 21.77
CA CYS A 88 1.01 -3.45 22.59
C CYS A 88 1.50 -4.88 22.30
N GLY A 89 2.29 -5.10 21.24
CA GLY A 89 2.78 -6.41 20.85
C GLY A 89 1.78 -7.27 20.08
N ASP A 90 0.49 -6.89 20.05
CA ASP A 90 -0.53 -7.65 19.33
C ASP A 90 -0.33 -7.64 17.82
N THR A 91 -0.53 -8.81 17.21
CA THR A 91 -0.71 -8.95 15.77
C THR A 91 -2.15 -8.64 15.39
N GLY A 92 -2.33 -7.87 14.31
CA GLY A 92 -3.62 -7.53 13.77
C GLY A 92 -3.58 -7.28 12.28
N GLU A 93 -4.77 -7.11 11.74
CA GLU A 93 -5.02 -6.82 10.34
C GLU A 93 -5.74 -5.48 10.26
N ALA A 94 -5.38 -4.65 9.29
CA ALA A 94 -6.02 -3.38 9.02
C ALA A 94 -6.11 -3.18 7.51
N THR A 95 -7.17 -2.53 7.07
CA THR A 95 -7.35 -2.10 5.68
C THR A 95 -7.54 -0.59 5.67
N THR A 96 -6.89 0.08 4.73
CA THR A 96 -7.01 1.52 4.55
C THR A 96 -6.91 1.84 3.07
N GLU A 97 -7.31 3.04 2.68
CA GLU A 97 -7.13 3.51 1.31
C GLU A 97 -5.63 3.63 1.02
N TYR A 98 -5.22 3.34 -0.23
CA TYR A 98 -3.84 3.51 -0.66
C TYR A 98 -3.50 5.00 -0.90
N LYS A 99 -3.72 5.82 0.12
CA LYS A 99 -3.44 7.26 0.14
C LYS A 99 -2.35 7.57 1.15
N ARG A 100 -1.29 8.24 0.68
CA ARG A 100 -0.24 8.73 1.58
C ARG A 100 -0.75 9.95 2.32
N LYS A 101 -0.64 9.93 3.64
CA LYS A 101 -0.96 11.03 4.54
C LYS A 101 0.33 11.52 5.19
N THR A 102 0.34 12.75 5.67
CA THR A 102 1.48 13.27 6.44
C THR A 102 1.44 12.65 7.83
N PHE A 103 2.46 11.87 8.17
CA PHE A 103 2.67 11.27 9.49
C PHE A 103 4.04 11.68 10.01
N GLU A 104 4.09 12.34 11.17
CA GLU A 104 5.34 12.83 11.76
C GLU A 104 6.21 13.66 10.78
N GLY A 105 5.56 14.45 9.92
CA GLY A 105 6.24 15.31 8.93
C GLY A 105 6.77 14.58 7.68
N VAL A 106 6.49 13.28 7.52
CA VAL A 106 6.84 12.51 6.32
C VAL A 106 5.60 11.87 5.67
N PRO A 107 5.57 11.71 4.33
CA PRO A 107 4.47 11.02 3.66
C PRO A 107 4.51 9.52 3.97
N ALA A 108 3.43 9.00 4.57
CA ALA A 108 3.29 7.63 5.03
C ALA A 108 1.87 7.11 4.80
N TYR A 109 1.71 5.80 4.71
CA TYR A 109 0.38 5.20 4.86
C TYR A 109 0.09 5.07 6.35
N VAL A 110 -1.03 5.61 6.81
CA VAL A 110 -1.36 5.64 8.24
C VAL A 110 -2.59 4.79 8.46
N PHE A 111 -2.51 3.87 9.42
CA PHE A 111 -3.63 3.04 9.85
C PHE A 111 -3.71 3.07 11.38
N VAL A 112 -4.86 2.64 11.90
CA VAL A 112 -5.12 2.61 13.35
C VAL A 112 -5.05 1.17 13.83
N CYS A 113 -4.36 0.95 14.94
CA CYS A 113 -4.35 -0.35 15.60
C CYS A 113 -5.73 -0.63 16.20
N ASN A 114 -6.36 -1.75 15.83
CA ASN A 114 -7.66 -2.18 16.35
C ASN A 114 -7.64 -2.53 17.84
N LYS A 115 -6.47 -2.87 18.40
CA LYS A 115 -6.34 -3.25 19.82
C LYS A 115 -6.11 -2.06 20.74
N CYS A 116 -5.16 -1.18 20.41
CA CYS A 116 -4.77 -0.06 21.27
C CYS A 116 -5.19 1.32 20.75
N GLY A 117 -5.81 1.41 19.56
CA GLY A 117 -6.24 2.69 18.97
C GLY A 117 -5.10 3.59 18.49
N LYS A 118 -3.84 3.17 18.57
CA LYS A 118 -2.70 3.98 18.15
C LYS A 118 -2.56 4.04 16.63
N LYS A 119 -2.23 5.23 16.11
CA LYS A 119 -1.94 5.46 14.70
C LYS A 119 -0.50 5.03 14.40
N ILE A 120 -0.33 4.16 13.40
CA ILE A 120 0.97 3.65 12.98
C ILE A 120 1.17 4.05 11.52
N GLY A 121 2.33 4.64 11.23
CA GLY A 121 2.72 5.09 9.89
C GLY A 121 3.69 4.14 9.22
N ILE A 122 3.37 3.71 8.00
CA ILE A 122 4.25 2.95 7.10
C ILE A 122 5.16 3.93 6.36
N THR A 123 6.28 4.30 7.00
CA THR A 123 7.26 5.26 6.45
C THR A 123 8.46 4.55 5.82
N LYS A 124 9.11 5.20 4.84
CA LYS A 124 10.36 4.69 4.22
C LYS A 124 11.57 4.76 5.15
N LYS A 125 11.60 5.71 6.08
CA LYS A 125 12.63 5.90 7.11
C LYS A 125 11.91 6.31 8.39
N MET A 126 11.91 5.46 9.41
CA MET A 126 11.65 5.96 10.76
C MET A 126 12.89 6.74 11.18
N LYS A 127 12.80 8.07 11.23
CA LYS A 127 13.66 8.80 12.17
C LYS A 127 13.19 8.35 13.53
N LYS A 128 14.07 7.75 14.34
CA LYS A 128 13.82 7.45 15.76
C LYS A 128 13.06 8.65 16.32
N SER A 129 11.81 8.46 16.70
CA SER A 129 11.07 9.48 17.43
C SER A 129 11.89 9.71 18.69
N LYS A 130 12.61 10.84 18.73
CA LYS A 130 13.26 11.33 19.93
C LYS A 130 12.13 11.61 20.90
N LYS A 131 11.82 10.63 21.76
CA LYS A 131 11.17 10.91 23.04
C LYS A 131 12.05 11.96 23.72
N LYS A 132 11.52 13.17 23.84
CA LYS A 132 12.09 14.22 24.67
C LYS A 132 11.57 14.01 26.08
#